data_AF-A0A957VZB1-F1
#
_entry.id   AF-A0A957VZB1-F1
#
_cell.length_a   1.000
_cell.length_b   1.000
_cell.length_c   1.000
_cell.angle_alpha   90.00
_cell.angle_beta   90.00
_cell.angle_gamma   90.00
#
_symmetry.space_group_name_H-M   'P 1'
#
loop_
_entity.id
_entity.type
_entity.pdbx_description
1 polymer ?
#
loop_
_entity_poly.entity_id
_entity_poly.type
_entity_poly.pdbx_seq_one_letter_code
_entity_poly.pdbx_strand_id
1 'polypeptide(L)'
;TAQQRRSLVERGGGLIWCPGSNQFMFDRTAYVAELAAAERLALGCDSRLSGEFDLLAELRVASNTNQISPQALFRTVTVDAARLLRLGWPGAGRLEVGGAADLVLLPSADGGLFASLGRLTRAQVGLVLLAGRPLVGAESLQPAFDAAKAAWRRISVDGASKLMSRRLVKRLQRSRVGEPGLVVLN
;
A
#
# COMPACT_ATOMS: atom_id res chain seq x y z
N THR A 1 -13.12 -23.65 -2.40
CA THR A 1 -14.28 -24.10 -1.59
C THR A 1 -14.06 -23.75 -0.12
N ALA A 2 -15.08 -23.87 0.74
CA ALA A 2 -14.92 -23.64 2.18
C ALA A 2 -13.93 -24.62 2.83
N GLN A 3 -13.92 -25.88 2.40
CA GLN A 3 -12.97 -26.89 2.88
C GLN A 3 -11.52 -26.52 2.57
N GLN A 4 -11.24 -25.99 1.37
CA GLN A 4 -9.89 -25.55 0.99
C GLN A 4 -9.41 -24.38 1.85
N ARG A 5 -10.28 -23.42 2.16
CA ARG A 5 -9.92 -22.28 3.03
C ARG A 5 -9.59 -22.73 4.45
N ARG A 6 -10.40 -23.62 5.04
CA ARG A 6 -10.12 -24.19 6.36
C ARG A 6 -8.79 -24.93 6.39
N SER A 7 -8.56 -25.82 5.42
CA SER A 7 -7.28 -26.55 5.29
C SER A 7 -6.08 -25.60 5.15
N LEU A 8 -6.23 -24.50 4.41
CA LEU A 8 -5.19 -23.48 4.28
C LEU A 8 -4.84 -22.86 5.64
N VAL A 9 -5.84 -22.47 6.43
CA VAL A 9 -5.66 -21.90 7.77
C VAL A 9 -5.03 -22.91 8.73
N GLU A 10 -5.55 -24.14 8.78
CA GLU A 10 -5.06 -25.22 9.65
C GLU A 10 -3.58 -25.55 9.39
N ARG A 11 -3.15 -25.44 8.13
CA ARG A 11 -1.75 -25.68 7.72
C ARG A 11 -0.87 -24.44 7.85
N GLY A 12 -1.40 -23.34 8.39
CA GLY A 12 -0.66 -22.07 8.54
C GLY A 12 -0.34 -21.36 7.22
N GLY A 13 -1.03 -21.72 6.13
CA GLY A 13 -0.98 -21.01 4.86
C GLY A 13 -1.83 -19.74 4.89
N GLY A 14 -1.78 -18.97 3.81
CA GLY A 14 -2.65 -17.81 3.62
C GLY A 14 -2.75 -17.40 2.16
N LEU A 15 -3.52 -16.35 1.92
CA LEU A 15 -3.88 -15.89 0.58
C LEU A 15 -3.37 -14.46 0.36
N ILE A 16 -2.70 -14.24 -0.78
CA ILE A 16 -2.57 -12.91 -1.37
C ILE A 16 -3.80 -12.68 -2.24
N TRP A 17 -4.59 -11.67 -1.90
CA TRP A 17 -5.86 -11.38 -2.53
C TRP A 17 -5.75 -10.15 -3.42
N CYS A 18 -6.06 -10.31 -4.71
CA CYS A 18 -5.99 -9.26 -5.72
C CYS A 18 -7.37 -9.04 -6.37
N PRO A 19 -8.38 -8.53 -5.62
CA PRO A 19 -9.75 -8.45 -6.10
C PRO A 19 -9.97 -7.74 -7.44
N GLY A 20 -9.18 -6.72 -7.78
CA GLY A 20 -9.22 -6.04 -9.09
C GLY A 20 -8.83 -6.98 -10.23
N SER A 21 -7.67 -7.63 -10.10
CA SER A 21 -7.20 -8.64 -11.07
C SER A 21 -8.18 -9.81 -11.20
N ASN A 22 -8.71 -10.30 -10.08
CA ASN A 22 -9.71 -11.36 -10.08
C ASN A 22 -10.99 -10.97 -10.84
N GLN A 23 -11.49 -9.75 -10.62
CA GLN A 23 -12.65 -9.24 -11.35
C GLN A 23 -12.37 -9.11 -12.85
N PHE A 24 -11.22 -8.52 -13.21
CA PHE A 24 -10.82 -8.37 -14.61
C PHE A 24 -10.75 -9.72 -15.36
N MET A 25 -10.16 -10.74 -14.73
CA MET A 25 -9.94 -12.04 -15.39
C MET A 25 -11.12 -13.01 -15.29
N PHE A 26 -11.89 -12.96 -14.20
CA PHE A 26 -12.85 -14.01 -13.85
C PHE A 26 -14.27 -13.50 -13.55
N ASP A 27 -14.48 -12.18 -13.61
CA ASP A 27 -15.75 -11.50 -13.26
C ASP A 27 -16.25 -11.87 -11.85
N ARG A 28 -15.32 -12.24 -10.96
CA ARG A 28 -15.58 -12.61 -9.57
C ARG A 28 -14.31 -12.56 -8.76
N THR A 29 -14.46 -12.45 -7.44
CA THR A 29 -13.33 -12.46 -6.50
C THR A 29 -13.47 -13.55 -5.45
N ALA A 30 -12.36 -13.92 -4.79
CA ALA A 30 -12.36 -14.92 -3.73
C ALA A 30 -13.23 -14.49 -2.53
N TYR A 31 -13.83 -15.47 -1.84
CA TYR A 31 -14.45 -15.25 -0.54
C TYR A 31 -13.38 -15.32 0.56
N VAL A 32 -13.17 -14.22 1.29
CA VAL A 32 -11.98 -14.03 2.14
C VAL A 32 -12.25 -13.82 3.63
N ALA A 33 -13.51 -13.74 4.06
CA ALA A 33 -13.86 -13.43 5.45
C ALA A 33 -13.20 -14.37 6.48
N GLU A 34 -13.24 -15.68 6.23
CA GLU A 34 -12.60 -16.70 7.09
C GLU A 34 -11.07 -16.51 7.17
N LEU A 35 -10.43 -16.17 6.05
CA LEU A 35 -8.97 -15.98 5.97
C LEU A 35 -8.54 -14.69 6.66
N ALA A 36 -9.33 -13.62 6.52
CA ALA A 36 -9.10 -12.36 7.23
C ALA A 36 -9.26 -12.53 8.74
N ALA A 37 -10.31 -13.23 9.18
CA ALA A 37 -10.55 -13.53 10.59
C ALA A 37 -9.41 -14.35 11.22
N ALA A 38 -8.80 -15.24 10.43
CA ALA A 38 -7.63 -16.02 10.83
C ALA A 38 -6.29 -15.28 10.66
N GLU A 39 -6.30 -14.02 10.22
CA GLU A 39 -5.11 -13.21 9.96
C GLU A 39 -4.16 -13.85 8.90
N ARG A 40 -4.76 -14.59 7.96
CA ARG A 40 -4.10 -15.32 6.86
C ARG A 40 -4.42 -14.71 5.50
N LEU A 41 -4.56 -13.39 5.46
CA LEU A 41 -4.91 -12.64 4.26
C LEU A 41 -4.00 -11.41 4.13
N ALA A 42 -3.45 -11.22 2.93
CA ALA A 42 -2.83 -9.97 2.54
C ALA A 42 -3.44 -9.48 1.23
N LEU A 43 -3.46 -8.17 1.01
CA LEU A 43 -3.88 -7.58 -0.26
C LEU A 43 -2.69 -7.46 -1.21
N GLY A 44 -2.90 -7.70 -2.50
CA GLY A 44 -1.90 -7.49 -3.54
C GLY A 44 -2.53 -6.88 -4.80
N CYS A 45 -1.75 -6.11 -5.55
CA CYS A 45 -2.22 -5.47 -6.79
C CYS A 45 -2.08 -6.36 -8.02
N ASP A 46 -1.41 -7.52 -7.91
CA ASP A 46 -1.01 -8.33 -9.06
C ASP A 46 -0.18 -7.52 -10.10
N SER A 47 -0.13 -7.99 -11.35
CA SER A 47 0.53 -7.31 -12.45
C SER A 47 -0.31 -6.16 -13.03
N ARG A 48 0.36 -5.16 -13.63
CA ARG A 48 -0.32 -4.05 -14.34
C ARG A 48 -1.17 -4.46 -15.55
N LEU A 49 -1.06 -5.72 -16.00
CA LEU A 49 -1.84 -6.20 -17.15
C LEU A 49 -3.29 -6.52 -16.76
N SER A 50 -3.53 -6.85 -15.49
CA SER A 50 -4.83 -7.33 -15.02
C SER A 50 -5.29 -6.66 -13.75
N GLY A 51 -4.37 -6.29 -12.86
CA GLY A 51 -4.67 -5.71 -11.56
C GLY A 51 -4.67 -4.19 -11.55
N GLU A 52 -4.99 -3.63 -10.38
CA GLU A 52 -5.05 -2.19 -10.21
C GLU A 52 -3.67 -1.53 -10.31
N PHE A 53 -3.68 -0.23 -10.63
CA PHE A 53 -2.44 0.53 -10.82
C PHE A 53 -1.60 0.64 -9.54
N ASP A 54 -2.25 0.74 -8.38
CA ASP A 54 -1.59 0.88 -7.09
C ASP A 54 -2.40 0.25 -5.94
N LEU A 55 -1.77 0.16 -4.76
CA LEU A 55 -2.36 -0.49 -3.58
C LEU A 55 -3.57 0.26 -3.02
N LEU A 56 -3.67 1.57 -3.22
CA LEU A 56 -4.84 2.35 -2.77
C LEU A 56 -6.04 2.12 -3.69
N ALA A 57 -5.81 1.97 -5.00
CA ALA A 57 -6.83 1.52 -5.94
C ALA A 57 -7.32 0.10 -5.60
N GLU A 58 -6.41 -0.84 -5.32
CA GLU A 58 -6.76 -2.20 -4.90
C GLU A 58 -7.55 -2.20 -3.57
N LEU A 59 -7.17 -1.36 -2.61
CA LEU A 59 -7.91 -1.17 -1.35
C LEU A 59 -9.34 -0.68 -1.59
N ARG A 60 -9.56 0.20 -2.57
CA ARG A 60 -10.91 0.66 -2.96
C ARG A 60 -11.75 -0.50 -3.49
N VAL A 61 -11.18 -1.29 -4.40
CA VAL A 61 -11.87 -2.46 -4.94
C VAL A 61 -12.22 -3.44 -3.83
N ALA A 62 -11.25 -3.76 -2.96
CA ALA A 62 -11.45 -4.63 -1.81
C ALA A 62 -12.54 -4.12 -0.85
N SER A 63 -12.52 -2.82 -0.54
CA SER A 63 -13.52 -2.16 0.31
C SER A 63 -14.93 -2.30 -0.27
N ASN A 64 -15.10 -2.13 -1.59
CA ASN A 64 -16.39 -2.21 -2.25
C ASN A 64 -17.00 -3.63 -2.23
N THR A 65 -16.19 -4.66 -1.96
CA THR A 65 -16.71 -6.04 -1.81
C THR A 65 -17.49 -6.26 -0.52
N ASN A 66 -17.33 -5.39 0.49
CA ASN A 66 -17.95 -5.49 1.82
C ASN A 66 -17.76 -6.85 2.52
N GLN A 67 -16.72 -7.62 2.15
CA GLN A 67 -16.49 -8.94 2.75
C GLN A 67 -15.85 -8.89 4.13
N ILE A 68 -15.10 -7.82 4.43
CA ILE A 68 -14.33 -7.65 5.67
C ILE A 68 -14.43 -6.21 6.17
N SER A 69 -14.26 -6.01 7.47
CA SER A 69 -14.31 -4.66 8.06
C SER A 69 -13.15 -3.78 7.57
N PRO A 70 -13.31 -2.44 7.56
CA PRO A 70 -12.21 -1.53 7.22
C PRO A 70 -10.94 -1.73 8.06
N GLN A 71 -11.09 -2.10 9.34
CA GLN A 71 -9.97 -2.42 10.21
C GLN A 71 -9.27 -3.71 9.78
N ALA A 72 -10.02 -4.76 9.45
CA ALA A 72 -9.44 -5.99 8.92
C ALA A 72 -8.75 -5.73 7.59
N LEU A 73 -9.36 -4.95 6.69
CA LEU A 73 -8.76 -4.55 5.41
C LEU A 73 -7.47 -3.75 5.60
N PHE A 74 -7.41 -2.83 6.57
CA PHE A 74 -6.17 -2.10 6.87
C PHE A 74 -5.03 -3.03 7.29
N ARG A 75 -5.35 -4.09 8.06
CA ARG A 75 -4.35 -5.06 8.50
C ARG A 75 -3.77 -5.88 7.35
N THR A 76 -4.57 -6.18 6.31
CA THR A 76 -4.11 -6.94 5.14
C THR A 76 -3.08 -6.20 4.29
N VAL A 77 -2.88 -4.89 4.51
CA VAL A 77 -1.83 -4.08 3.88
C VAL A 77 -0.75 -3.62 4.87
N THR A 78 -0.83 -4.06 6.13
CA THR A 78 0.12 -3.72 7.19
C THR A 78 0.59 -4.97 7.93
N VAL A 79 0.07 -5.21 9.13
CA VAL A 79 0.55 -6.25 10.04
C VAL A 79 0.30 -7.68 9.54
N ASP A 80 -0.84 -7.95 8.90
CA ASP A 80 -1.15 -9.30 8.43
C ASP A 80 -0.38 -9.61 7.15
N ALA A 81 -0.16 -8.60 6.28
CA ALA A 81 0.78 -8.71 5.17
C ALA A 81 2.20 -9.01 5.67
N ALA A 82 2.70 -8.24 6.65
CA ALA A 82 4.03 -8.45 7.20
C ALA A 82 4.21 -9.86 7.77
N ARG A 83 3.20 -10.36 8.52
CA ARG A 83 3.20 -11.71 9.06
C ARG A 83 3.16 -12.77 7.95
N LEU A 84 2.26 -12.63 6.98
CA LEU A 84 2.06 -13.61 5.91
C LEU A 84 3.29 -13.71 4.99
N LEU A 85 3.92 -12.58 4.71
CA LEU A 85 5.17 -12.47 3.93
C LEU A 85 6.42 -12.79 4.75
N ARG A 86 6.28 -13.10 6.05
CA ARG A 86 7.38 -13.45 6.97
C ARG A 86 8.46 -12.38 7.03
N LEU A 87 8.06 -11.11 7.06
CA LEU A 87 8.97 -9.98 7.20
C LEU A 87 9.57 -9.99 8.61
N GLY A 88 10.88 -10.25 8.69
CA GLY A 88 11.56 -10.58 9.96
C GLY A 88 12.23 -9.40 10.67
N TRP A 89 12.07 -8.17 10.19
CA TRP A 89 12.67 -7.01 10.86
C TRP A 89 11.74 -6.44 11.96
N PRO A 90 12.31 -5.81 13.01
CA PRO A 90 11.53 -5.18 14.07
C PRO A 90 10.52 -4.16 13.55
N GLY A 91 9.28 -4.20 14.05
CA GLY A 91 8.21 -3.28 13.64
C GLY A 91 7.62 -3.52 12.27
N ALA A 92 7.91 -4.62 11.56
CA ALA A 92 7.33 -4.86 10.24
C ALA A 92 5.78 -4.80 10.28
N GLY A 93 5.19 -3.87 9.52
CA GLY A 93 3.74 -3.63 9.47
C GLY A 93 3.15 -3.00 10.74
N ARG A 94 3.97 -2.48 11.66
CA ARG A 94 3.54 -1.89 12.95
C ARG A 94 4.30 -0.60 13.25
N LEU A 95 3.69 0.25 14.07
CA LEU A 95 4.37 1.40 14.68
C LEU A 95 4.73 1.02 16.11
N GLU A 96 6.02 0.81 16.37
CA GLU A 96 6.53 0.43 17.68
C GLU A 96 7.91 1.02 17.93
N VAL A 97 8.22 1.28 19.20
CA VAL A 97 9.54 1.77 19.61
C VAL A 97 10.59 0.70 19.28
N GLY A 98 11.68 1.11 18.63
CA GLY A 98 12.73 0.19 18.17
C GLY A 98 12.44 -0.48 16.81
N GLY A 99 11.24 -0.28 16.25
CA GLY A 99 10.89 -0.74 14.91
C GLY A 99 11.48 0.12 13.79
N ALA A 100 11.48 -0.42 12.56
CA ALA A 100 11.81 0.37 11.37
C ALA A 100 10.77 1.49 11.15
N ALA A 101 11.23 2.70 10.84
CA ALA A 101 10.36 3.84 10.53
C ALA A 101 9.84 3.79 9.08
N ASP A 102 9.07 2.75 8.78
CA ASP A 102 8.35 2.53 7.52
C ASP A 102 6.94 3.12 7.65
N LEU A 103 6.76 4.37 7.22
CA LEU A 103 5.56 5.16 7.50
C LEU A 103 4.93 5.71 6.23
N VAL A 104 3.60 5.78 6.22
CA VAL A 104 2.86 6.56 5.23
C VAL A 104 2.01 7.59 5.99
N LEU A 105 2.19 8.86 5.65
CA LEU A 105 1.33 9.94 6.13
C LEU A 105 0.19 10.14 5.14
N LEU A 106 -1.04 10.07 5.65
CA LEU A 106 -2.27 10.23 4.91
C LEU A 106 -3.00 11.49 5.41
N PRO A 107 -3.82 12.14 4.58
CA PRO A 107 -4.61 13.27 5.03
C PRO A 107 -5.56 12.85 6.15
N SER A 108 -5.80 13.75 7.09
CA SER A 108 -6.92 13.57 8.02
C SER A 108 -8.22 13.56 7.22
N ALA A 109 -9.13 12.66 7.59
CA ALA A 109 -10.44 12.55 6.98
C ALA A 109 -11.51 12.51 8.06
N ASP A 110 -12.66 13.11 7.78
CA ASP A 110 -13.82 13.02 8.66
C ASP A 110 -14.22 11.54 8.82
N GLY A 111 -14.38 11.10 10.07
CA GLY A 111 -14.62 9.70 10.41
C GLY A 111 -13.34 8.84 10.54
N GLY A 112 -12.15 9.42 10.36
CA GLY A 112 -10.87 8.77 10.60
C GLY A 112 -10.34 7.89 9.46
N LEU A 113 -9.18 7.27 9.69
CA LEU A 113 -8.45 6.47 8.70
C LEU A 113 -9.31 5.38 8.07
N PHE A 114 -10.00 4.59 8.89
CA PHE A 114 -10.76 3.44 8.42
C PHE A 114 -11.92 3.82 7.50
N ALA A 115 -12.55 4.98 7.74
CA ALA A 115 -13.62 5.49 6.90
C ALA A 115 -13.12 6.01 5.54
N SER A 116 -11.84 6.36 5.42
CA SER A 116 -11.26 6.95 4.22
C SER A 116 -10.46 5.98 3.35
N LEU A 117 -10.12 4.77 3.84
CA LEU A 117 -9.27 3.80 3.14
C LEU A 117 -9.68 3.54 1.67
N GLY A 118 -10.97 3.36 1.39
CA GLY A 118 -11.46 3.13 0.03
C GLY A 118 -11.50 4.38 -0.87
N ARG A 119 -11.28 5.57 -0.33
CA ARG A 119 -11.36 6.84 -1.07
C ARG A 119 -10.00 7.46 -1.36
N LEU A 120 -8.96 7.05 -0.65
CA LEU A 120 -7.61 7.59 -0.82
C LEU A 120 -7.08 7.35 -2.23
N THR A 121 -6.36 8.34 -2.74
CA THR A 121 -5.57 8.24 -3.98
C THR A 121 -4.10 8.48 -3.69
N ARG A 122 -3.21 8.00 -4.55
CA ARG A 122 -1.77 8.24 -4.38
C ARG A 122 -1.40 9.73 -4.49
N ALA A 123 -2.20 10.54 -5.19
CA ALA A 123 -2.05 12.00 -5.21
C ALA A 123 -2.23 12.62 -3.82
N GLN A 124 -3.06 12.01 -2.96
CA GLN A 124 -3.33 12.51 -1.61
C GLN A 124 -2.28 12.05 -0.58
N VAL A 125 -1.42 11.10 -0.89
CA VAL A 125 -0.38 10.63 0.05
C VAL A 125 0.54 11.79 0.44
N GLY A 126 0.60 12.08 1.73
CA GLY A 126 1.36 13.19 2.29
C GLY A 126 2.85 12.90 2.33
N LEU A 127 3.26 11.74 2.84
CA LEU A 127 4.67 11.35 2.96
C LEU A 127 4.81 9.83 2.94
N VAL A 128 5.88 9.34 2.34
CA VAL A 128 6.30 7.94 2.40
C VAL A 128 7.73 7.92 2.95
N LEU A 129 7.91 7.22 4.07
CA LEU A 129 9.19 6.98 4.73
C LEU A 129 9.51 5.50 4.66
N LEU A 130 10.78 5.19 4.37
CA LEU A 130 11.32 3.83 4.45
C LEU A 130 12.57 3.88 5.33
N ALA A 131 12.55 3.16 6.45
CA ALA A 131 13.56 3.19 7.48
C ALA A 131 13.95 4.63 7.89
N GLY A 132 12.94 5.50 8.05
CA GLY A 132 13.12 6.90 8.43
C GLY A 132 13.62 7.83 7.32
N ARG A 133 13.82 7.32 6.10
CA ARG A 133 14.24 8.11 4.95
C ARG A 133 13.04 8.50 4.09
N PRO A 134 12.78 9.80 3.88
CA PRO A 134 11.65 10.23 3.06
C PRO A 134 11.91 9.90 1.59
N LEU A 135 10.94 9.24 0.96
CA LEU A 135 11.01 8.79 -0.43
C LEU A 135 10.20 9.67 -1.36
N VAL A 136 8.95 9.95 -0.98
CA VAL A 136 8.00 10.80 -1.70
C VAL A 136 7.21 11.58 -0.67
N GLY A 137 6.92 12.86 -0.89
CA GLY A 137 6.06 13.63 0.00
C GLY A 137 5.51 14.89 -0.63
N ALA A 138 4.53 15.51 0.03
CA ALA A 138 4.01 16.83 -0.33
C ALA A 138 5.10 17.89 -0.17
N GLU A 139 5.02 18.99 -0.94
CA GLU A 139 5.98 20.09 -0.84
C GLU A 139 6.01 20.71 0.56
N SER A 140 4.86 20.78 1.25
CA SER A 140 4.77 21.24 2.64
C SER A 140 5.56 20.39 3.64
N LEU A 141 5.96 19.18 3.26
CA LEU A 141 6.76 18.26 4.08
C LEU A 141 8.23 18.23 3.66
N GLN A 142 8.71 19.23 2.91
CA GLN A 142 10.14 19.47 2.69
C GLN A 142 10.97 19.41 3.98
N PRO A 143 10.52 19.95 5.14
CA PRO A 143 11.30 19.87 6.38
C PRO A 143 11.68 18.44 6.79
N ALA A 144 10.87 17.43 6.46
CA ALA A 144 11.19 16.03 6.73
C ALA A 144 12.38 15.54 5.88
N PHE A 145 12.48 15.97 4.62
CA PHE A 145 13.63 15.70 3.76
C PHE A 145 14.89 16.40 4.26
N ASP A 146 14.76 17.66 4.68
CA ASP A 146 15.88 18.45 5.17
C ASP A 146 16.44 17.87 6.49
N ALA A 147 15.56 17.48 7.43
CA ALA A 147 15.93 16.81 8.68
C ALA A 147 16.66 15.48 8.43
N ALA A 148 16.21 14.71 7.44
CA ALA A 148 16.84 13.46 7.03
C ALA A 148 18.10 13.66 6.15
N LYS A 149 18.47 14.91 5.83
CA LYS A 149 19.54 15.28 4.88
C LYS A 149 19.37 14.56 3.53
N ALA A 150 18.13 14.37 3.11
CA ALA A 150 17.76 13.64 1.91
C ALA A 150 17.55 14.60 0.73
N ALA A 151 18.48 14.59 -0.23
CA ALA A 151 18.31 15.35 -1.46
C ALA A 151 17.06 14.90 -2.23
N TRP A 152 16.32 15.85 -2.79
CA TRP A 152 15.06 15.62 -3.49
C TRP A 152 15.00 16.36 -4.84
N ARG A 153 13.97 16.03 -5.64
CA ARG A 153 13.55 16.73 -6.86
C ARG A 153 12.03 16.92 -6.80
N ARG A 154 11.55 17.98 -7.45
CA ARG A 154 10.12 18.15 -7.68
C ARG A 154 9.63 17.14 -8.71
N ILE A 155 8.43 16.63 -8.47
CA ILE A 155 7.69 15.72 -9.35
C ILE A 155 6.21 16.12 -9.33
N SER A 156 5.45 15.65 -10.31
CA SER A 156 3.98 15.64 -10.29
C SER A 156 3.49 14.20 -10.21
N VAL A 157 2.52 13.92 -9.34
CA VAL A 157 1.82 12.62 -9.24
C VAL A 157 0.33 12.87 -9.42
N ASP A 158 -0.21 12.44 -10.55
CA ASP A 158 -1.60 12.66 -10.98
C ASP A 158 -2.03 14.14 -10.88
N GLY A 159 -1.12 15.04 -11.28
CA GLY A 159 -1.32 16.49 -11.21
C GLY A 159 -0.95 17.14 -9.88
N ALA A 160 -0.73 16.37 -8.81
CA ALA A 160 -0.31 16.92 -7.52
C ALA A 160 1.20 17.15 -7.46
N SER A 161 1.62 18.38 -7.13
CA SER A 161 3.03 18.73 -6.89
C SER A 161 3.57 18.01 -5.65
N LYS A 162 4.70 17.32 -5.80
CA LYS A 162 5.34 16.53 -4.75
C LYS A 162 6.87 16.62 -4.84
N LEU A 163 7.51 16.21 -3.77
CA LEU A 163 8.95 15.97 -3.68
C LEU A 163 9.22 14.47 -3.75
N MET A 164 10.28 14.09 -4.45
CA MET A 164 10.78 12.71 -4.48
C MET A 164 12.28 12.68 -4.23
N SER A 165 12.73 11.69 -3.47
CA SER A 165 14.16 11.50 -3.20
C SER A 165 14.95 11.41 -4.52
N ARG A 166 16.08 12.10 -4.58
CA ARG A 166 16.94 12.14 -5.77
C ARG A 166 17.42 10.75 -6.17
N ARG A 167 17.57 9.84 -5.20
CA ARG A 167 17.91 8.43 -5.44
C ARG A 167 16.82 7.73 -6.24
N LEU A 168 15.55 7.92 -5.89
CA LEU A 168 14.43 7.28 -6.58
C LEU A 168 14.24 7.88 -7.98
N VAL A 169 14.39 9.20 -8.12
CA VAL A 169 14.37 9.88 -9.42
C VAL A 169 15.43 9.32 -10.38
N LYS A 170 16.67 9.15 -9.90
CA LYS A 170 17.75 8.53 -10.70
C LYS A 170 17.42 7.10 -11.13
N ARG A 171 16.70 6.34 -10.30
CA ARG A 171 16.26 4.98 -10.66
C ARG A 171 15.17 5.01 -11.72
N LEU A 172 14.18 5.91 -11.58
CA LEU A 172 13.12 6.12 -12.56
C LEU A 172 13.66 6.53 -13.93
N GLN A 173 14.61 7.47 -13.98
CA GLN A 173 15.22 7.92 -15.23
C GLN A 173 16.02 6.82 -15.96
N ARG A 174 16.45 5.79 -15.24
CA ARG A 174 17.14 4.61 -15.80
C ARG A 174 16.19 3.47 -16.14
N SER A 175 14.94 3.55 -15.68
CA SER A 175 13.92 2.55 -15.93
C SER A 175 13.42 2.66 -17.37
N ARG A 176 13.24 1.52 -18.04
CA ARG A 176 12.55 1.46 -19.34
C ARG A 176 11.03 1.49 -19.19
N VAL A 177 10.54 1.32 -17.96
CA VAL A 177 9.13 1.34 -17.62
C VAL A 177 8.80 2.67 -16.97
N GLY A 178 7.88 3.41 -17.59
CA GLY A 178 7.31 4.62 -17.04
C GLY A 178 6.22 4.32 -16.01
N GLU A 179 5.96 5.33 -15.19
CA GLU A 179 4.82 5.35 -14.27
C GLU A 179 3.80 6.36 -14.82
N PRO A 180 2.65 5.92 -15.38
CA PRO A 180 1.62 6.84 -15.83
C PRO A 180 1.26 7.81 -14.71
N GLY A 181 1.01 9.09 -15.03
CA GLY A 181 0.68 10.11 -14.02
C GLY A 181 1.85 10.60 -13.16
N LEU A 182 3.03 10.00 -13.24
CA LEU A 182 4.25 10.48 -12.57
C LEU A 182 5.14 11.23 -13.56
N VAL A 183 5.44 12.50 -13.28
CA VAL A 183 6.32 13.34 -14.11
C VAL A 183 7.43 13.94 -13.24
N VAL A 184 8.68 13.85 -13.69
CA VAL A 184 9.80 14.55 -13.04
C VAL A 184 9.85 15.98 -13.57
N LEU A 185 9.80 16.96 -12.67
CA LEU A 185 9.85 18.38 -13.04
C LEU A 185 11.31 18.83 -13.17
N ASN A 186 11.55 19.73 -14.13
CA ASN A 186 12.88 20.25 -14.46
C ASN A 186 13.44 21.14 -13.36
#